data_AF-A0A2N2XTB4-F1
#
_entry.id   AF-A0A2N2XTB4-F1
#
_cell.length_a   1.000
_cell.length_b   1.000
_cell.length_c   1.000
_cell.angle_alpha   90.00
_cell.angle_beta   90.00
_cell.angle_gamma   90.00
#
_symmetry.space_group_name_H-M   'P 1'
#
loop_
_entity.id
_entity.type
_entity.pdbx_description
1 polymer ?
#
loop_
_entity_poly.entity_id
_entity_poly.type
_entity_poly.pdbx_seq_one_letter_code
_entity_poly.pdbx_strand_id
1 'polypeptide(L)'
;DFKNGTVQGDIKLNNITITQTNYPYPFKNMTGKMSFRKNDLRIDSLSLEYREHSFGLEGYFRNIAGYILDDETLAIDADLTCGDFDFQKFYGKETDSDVGFALPSNMTLFADVRIKSFKYDLFKATKLIGNMEIADNRLYINGMNFVTCEGQVTASGVLELNKDQTLSVELSTTMRNININSMFKSFDNFGQTFIMDKHLAGKMTAEINMKSVWDKNISLIEDKLLVEGKVIIENGELIQFEPMQSLSDYIAVSELRHIKFERLETDIAIKNRIIYIPNTEIKTSALNLEISGEHSFDNKINYRIKVLLSEILAGKARRQKKEIDEFGVIENDGKNRTKLLLLISGTTDDYKITYDTQGVKETIKESLIKEKETVKEILKEEFHSIFGKKDSTKSEKKPPVGKDKKNNSGVEIEW
;
A
#
# COMPACT_ATOMS: atom_id res chain seq x y z
N ASP A 1 -31.93 -23.83 33.98
CA ASP A 1 -31.63 -22.43 34.30
C ASP A 1 -30.13 -22.27 34.57
N PHE A 2 -29.30 -22.44 33.54
CA PHE A 2 -27.83 -22.33 33.65
C PHE A 2 -27.40 -20.85 33.80
N LYS A 3 -28.19 -19.93 33.20
CA LYS A 3 -28.02 -18.47 33.26
C LYS A 3 -28.09 -17.91 34.69
N ASN A 4 -28.94 -18.47 35.55
CA ASN A 4 -29.04 -18.06 36.95
C ASN A 4 -28.17 -18.92 37.90
N GLY A 5 -27.42 -19.88 37.36
CA GLY A 5 -26.52 -20.74 38.12
C GLY A 5 -25.21 -20.04 38.50
N THR A 6 -24.77 -20.17 39.75
CA THR A 6 -23.42 -19.75 40.17
C THR A 6 -22.41 -20.87 39.91
N VAL A 7 -22.20 -21.21 38.65
CA VAL A 7 -21.23 -22.26 38.28
C VAL A 7 -19.83 -21.65 38.19
N GLN A 8 -18.84 -22.28 38.80
CA GLN A 8 -17.44 -21.90 38.68
C GLN A 8 -16.56 -23.16 38.71
N GLY A 9 -15.42 -23.12 38.03
CA GLY A 9 -14.48 -24.24 38.05
C GLY A 9 -13.25 -24.00 37.19
N ASP A 10 -12.25 -24.84 37.43
CA ASP A 10 -11.00 -24.85 36.68
C ASP A 10 -10.97 -26.01 35.69
N ILE A 11 -10.44 -25.76 34.49
CA ILE A 11 -10.24 -26.74 33.44
C ILE A 11 -8.75 -26.83 33.15
N LYS A 12 -8.20 -28.04 33.24
CA LYS A 12 -6.82 -28.33 32.84
C LYS A 12 -6.83 -29.32 31.68
N LEU A 13 -6.32 -28.88 30.54
CA LEU A 13 -6.16 -29.72 29.35
C LEU A 13 -4.70 -30.20 29.30
N ASN A 14 -4.50 -31.50 29.07
CA ASN A 14 -3.18 -32.08 28.86
C ASN A 14 -3.22 -32.94 27.61
N ASN A 15 -2.64 -32.44 26.52
CA ASN A 15 -2.53 -33.15 25.24
C ASN A 15 -3.87 -33.69 24.70
N ILE A 16 -4.88 -32.83 24.64
CA ILE A 16 -6.20 -33.18 24.13
C ILE A 16 -6.23 -33.01 22.60
N THR A 17 -6.93 -33.93 21.93
CA THR A 17 -7.29 -33.79 20.51
C THR A 17 -8.80 -33.70 20.39
N ILE A 18 -9.30 -32.66 19.72
CA ILE A 18 -10.72 -32.45 19.45
C ILE A 18 -10.97 -32.67 17.96
N THR A 19 -11.93 -33.56 17.66
CA THR A 19 -12.46 -33.80 16.31
C THR A 19 -13.93 -33.38 16.29
N GLN A 20 -14.39 -32.76 15.21
CA GLN A 20 -15.79 -32.34 15.05
C GLN A 20 -16.34 -32.90 13.76
N THR A 21 -17.58 -33.38 13.77
CA THR A 21 -18.22 -34.06 12.63
C THR A 21 -18.29 -33.18 11.37
N ASN A 22 -18.42 -31.86 11.54
CA ASN A 22 -18.58 -30.90 10.44
C ASN A 22 -17.31 -30.11 10.10
N TYR A 23 -16.20 -30.36 10.79
CA TYR A 23 -14.93 -29.68 10.51
C TYR A 23 -13.82 -30.70 10.23
N PRO A 24 -13.26 -30.69 9.01
CA PRO A 24 -12.37 -31.77 8.56
C PRO A 24 -11.00 -31.79 9.27
N TYR A 25 -10.62 -30.71 9.95
CA TYR A 25 -9.31 -30.57 10.59
C TYR A 25 -9.43 -30.60 12.12
N PRO A 26 -8.76 -31.53 12.81
CA PRO A 26 -8.78 -31.59 14.27
C PRO A 26 -7.93 -30.48 14.90
N PHE A 27 -8.33 -30.06 16.10
CA PHE A 27 -7.45 -29.32 17.01
C PHE A 27 -6.60 -30.35 17.77
N LYS A 28 -5.29 -30.28 17.62
CA LYS A 28 -4.33 -31.25 18.18
C LYS A 28 -3.50 -30.63 19.30
N ASN A 29 -2.87 -31.50 20.09
CA ASN A 29 -1.87 -31.14 21.11
C ASN A 29 -2.35 -30.06 22.09
N MET A 30 -3.66 -30.00 22.34
CA MET A 30 -4.27 -28.94 23.11
C MET A 30 -3.88 -29.08 24.59
N THR A 31 -3.14 -28.11 25.11
CA THR A 31 -2.65 -28.07 26.48
C THR A 31 -2.87 -26.69 27.05
N GLY A 32 -3.46 -26.61 28.24
CA GLY A 32 -3.83 -25.31 28.78
C GLY A 32 -4.50 -25.34 30.14
N LYS A 33 -4.64 -24.15 30.71
CA LYS A 33 -5.36 -23.89 31.95
C LYS A 33 -6.39 -22.80 31.70
N MET A 34 -7.61 -23.07 32.12
CA MET A 34 -8.73 -22.16 31.98
C MET A 34 -9.56 -22.19 33.25
N SER A 35 -10.30 -21.13 33.51
CA SER A 35 -11.30 -21.10 34.57
C SER A 35 -12.58 -20.48 34.03
N PHE A 36 -13.72 -21.03 34.41
CA PHE A 36 -15.02 -20.47 34.06
C PHE A 36 -15.71 -19.97 35.33
N ARG A 37 -16.46 -18.88 35.19
CA ARG A 37 -17.27 -18.31 36.27
C ARG A 37 -18.54 -17.71 35.68
N LYS A 38 -19.70 -18.24 36.08
CA LYS A 38 -21.00 -17.94 35.49
C LYS A 38 -20.95 -18.17 33.97
N ASN A 39 -21.10 -17.11 33.19
CA ASN A 39 -21.10 -17.16 31.73
C ASN A 39 -19.74 -16.82 31.10
N ASP A 40 -18.71 -16.57 31.91
CA ASP A 40 -17.41 -16.11 31.41
C ASP A 40 -16.36 -17.22 31.49
N LEU A 41 -15.43 -17.21 30.55
CA LEU A 41 -14.26 -18.08 30.49
C LEU A 41 -12.99 -17.22 30.48
N ARG A 42 -12.06 -17.56 31.37
CA ARG A 42 -10.71 -17.03 31.40
C ARG A 42 -9.77 -18.13 30.91
N ILE A 43 -8.93 -17.80 29.94
CA ILE A 43 -7.86 -18.65 29.44
C ILE A 43 -6.54 -18.12 29.99
N ASP A 44 -5.98 -18.82 30.98
CA ASP A 44 -4.69 -18.46 31.57
C ASP A 44 -3.52 -18.88 30.68
N SER A 45 -3.70 -19.96 29.93
CA SER A 45 -2.79 -20.42 28.89
C SER A 45 -3.49 -21.47 28.05
N LEU A 46 -3.35 -21.39 26.74
CA LEU A 46 -3.77 -22.43 25.82
C LEU A 46 -2.76 -22.51 24.69
N SER A 47 -2.22 -23.69 24.45
CA SER A 47 -1.44 -24.01 23.26
C SER A 47 -2.14 -25.12 22.50
N LEU A 48 -2.23 -24.99 21.17
CA LEU A 48 -2.83 -25.98 20.29
C LEU A 48 -2.18 -25.96 18.92
N GLU A 49 -2.42 -27.02 18.17
CA GLU A 49 -2.11 -27.09 16.74
C GLU A 49 -3.40 -27.17 15.93
N TYR A 50 -3.50 -26.36 14.89
CA TYR A 50 -4.61 -26.40 13.94
C TYR A 50 -4.08 -26.20 12.51
N ARG A 51 -4.44 -27.10 11.60
CA ARG A 51 -3.97 -27.11 10.20
C ARG A 51 -2.45 -26.96 10.03
N GLU A 52 -1.66 -27.69 10.83
CA GLU A 52 -0.17 -27.63 10.85
C GLU A 52 0.43 -26.33 11.42
N HIS A 53 -0.37 -25.47 12.04
CA HIS A 53 0.09 -24.23 12.66
C HIS A 53 -0.02 -24.32 14.17
N SER A 54 1.00 -23.83 14.88
CA SER A 54 1.00 -23.74 16.33
C SER A 54 0.45 -22.39 16.79
N PHE A 55 -0.52 -22.44 17.68
CA PHE A 55 -1.16 -21.27 18.28
C PHE A 55 -0.98 -21.27 19.79
N GLY A 56 -0.84 -20.08 20.35
CA GLY A 56 -0.95 -19.80 21.77
C GLY A 56 -2.02 -18.74 22.00
N LEU A 57 -2.83 -18.90 23.03
CA LEU A 57 -3.93 -18.01 23.38
C LEU A 57 -3.98 -17.80 24.90
N GLU A 58 -4.09 -16.54 25.29
CA GLU A 58 -4.41 -16.10 26.65
C GLU A 58 -5.51 -15.04 26.54
N GLY A 59 -6.42 -14.95 27.52
CA GLY A 59 -7.44 -13.91 27.47
C GLY A 59 -8.74 -14.21 28.21
N TYR A 60 -9.74 -13.36 27.97
CA TYR A 60 -11.05 -13.38 28.59
C TYR A 60 -12.15 -13.43 27.54
N PHE A 61 -13.06 -14.37 27.71
CA PHE A 61 -14.23 -14.61 26.88
C PHE A 61 -15.46 -14.36 27.74
N ARG A 62 -16.12 -13.23 27.52
CA ARG A 62 -17.31 -12.83 28.29
C ARG A 62 -18.56 -13.31 27.60
N ASN A 63 -19.48 -13.86 28.39
CA ASN A 63 -20.74 -14.43 27.91
C ASN A 63 -20.59 -15.61 26.93
N ILE A 64 -19.55 -16.45 27.10
CA ILE A 64 -19.35 -17.65 26.27
C ILE A 64 -20.53 -18.62 26.34
N ALA A 65 -21.17 -18.76 27.51
CA ALA A 65 -22.33 -19.63 27.67
C ALA A 65 -23.54 -19.12 26.87
N GLY A 66 -23.84 -17.81 26.94
CA GLY A 66 -24.92 -17.19 26.18
C GLY A 66 -24.66 -17.22 24.67
N TYR A 67 -23.40 -17.06 24.24
CA TYR A 67 -23.03 -17.19 22.84
C TYR A 67 -23.30 -18.59 22.28
N ILE A 68 -22.87 -19.64 23.00
CA ILE A 68 -23.02 -21.03 22.55
C ILE A 68 -24.48 -21.50 22.63
N LEU A 69 -25.22 -21.10 23.67
CA LEU A 69 -26.54 -21.65 23.98
C LEU A 69 -27.70 -20.81 23.44
N ASP A 70 -27.51 -19.50 23.28
CA ASP A 70 -28.59 -18.54 23.08
C ASP A 70 -28.33 -17.53 21.95
N ASP A 71 -27.26 -17.69 21.16
CA ASP A 71 -26.85 -16.76 20.08
C ASP A 71 -26.68 -15.30 20.55
N GLU A 72 -26.30 -15.12 21.82
CA GLU A 72 -26.00 -13.81 22.40
C GLU A 72 -24.60 -13.32 22.00
N THR A 73 -24.30 -12.03 22.20
CA THR A 73 -22.97 -11.49 21.88
C THR A 73 -21.87 -12.05 22.77
N LEU A 74 -20.78 -12.50 22.15
CA LEU A 74 -19.51 -12.86 22.79
C LEU A 74 -18.53 -11.68 22.72
N ALA A 75 -17.92 -11.31 23.84
CA ALA A 75 -16.84 -10.33 23.86
C ALA A 75 -15.51 -10.99 24.27
N ILE A 76 -14.48 -10.82 23.45
CA ILE A 76 -13.16 -11.44 23.62
C ILE A 76 -12.09 -10.36 23.75
N ASP A 77 -11.23 -10.52 24.75
CA ASP A 77 -10.01 -9.72 24.96
C ASP A 77 -8.84 -10.70 25.14
N ALA A 78 -7.90 -10.74 24.19
CA ALA A 78 -6.93 -11.82 24.09
C ALA A 78 -5.54 -11.44 23.60
N ASP A 79 -4.53 -12.19 24.03
CA ASP A 79 -3.22 -12.29 23.40
C ASP A 79 -3.19 -13.54 22.52
N LEU A 80 -3.00 -13.34 21.21
CA LEU A 80 -2.84 -14.41 20.23
C LEU A 80 -1.39 -14.49 19.77
N THR A 81 -0.81 -15.68 19.90
CA THR A 81 0.52 -15.98 19.36
C THR A 81 0.42 -17.08 18.30
N CYS A 82 1.24 -16.97 17.26
CA CYS A 82 1.40 -18.01 16.26
C CYS A 82 2.88 -18.19 15.95
N GLY A 83 3.29 -19.44 15.73
CA GLY A 83 4.62 -19.76 15.22
C GLY A 83 4.78 -19.32 13.77
N ASP A 84 5.06 -20.28 12.89
CA ASP A 84 5.11 -20.04 11.45
C ASP A 84 3.70 -20.19 10.89
N PHE A 85 3.17 -19.17 10.20
CA PHE A 85 1.84 -19.14 9.60
C PHE A 85 1.94 -19.16 8.08
N ASP A 86 1.52 -20.26 7.44
CA ASP A 86 1.39 -20.36 5.98
C ASP A 86 -0.09 -20.28 5.61
N PHE A 87 -0.48 -19.13 5.04
CA PHE A 87 -1.87 -18.85 4.74
C PHE A 87 -2.47 -19.85 3.74
N GLN A 88 -1.69 -20.31 2.75
CA GLN A 88 -2.18 -21.30 1.77
C GLN A 88 -2.43 -22.66 2.42
N LYS A 89 -1.59 -23.07 3.39
CA LYS A 89 -1.86 -24.27 4.19
C LYS A 89 -3.07 -24.10 5.11
N PHE A 90 -3.26 -22.90 5.66
CA PHE A 90 -4.34 -22.63 6.59
C PHE A 90 -5.70 -22.57 5.89
N TYR A 91 -5.83 -21.86 4.77
CA TYR A 91 -7.11 -21.72 4.06
C TYR A 91 -7.34 -22.76 2.96
N GLY A 92 -6.29 -23.42 2.46
CA GLY A 92 -6.36 -24.31 1.31
C GLY A 92 -6.03 -23.56 0.00
N LYS A 93 -5.70 -24.30 -1.05
CA LYS A 93 -5.64 -23.73 -2.42
C LYS A 93 -7.07 -23.53 -2.94
N GLU A 94 -7.25 -22.58 -3.85
CA GLU A 94 -8.49 -22.09 -4.49
C GLU A 94 -9.47 -23.14 -5.08
N THR A 95 -9.29 -24.44 -4.84
CA THR A 95 -10.09 -25.52 -5.44
C THR A 95 -11.39 -25.87 -4.70
N ASP A 96 -11.65 -25.31 -3.51
CA ASP A 96 -12.96 -25.41 -2.81
C ASP A 96 -13.64 -24.03 -2.78
N SER A 97 -13.92 -23.49 -3.97
CA SER A 97 -14.39 -22.13 -4.24
C SER A 97 -15.85 -21.83 -3.83
N ASP A 98 -16.39 -22.46 -2.79
CA ASP A 98 -17.76 -22.20 -2.29
C ASP A 98 -17.78 -21.54 -0.90
N VAL A 99 -16.63 -21.38 -0.24
CA VAL A 99 -16.57 -20.73 1.08
C VAL A 99 -16.01 -19.31 0.92
N GLY A 100 -16.92 -18.34 0.74
CA GLY A 100 -16.58 -16.91 0.76
C GLY A 100 -15.98 -16.46 2.09
N PHE A 101 -15.32 -15.30 2.10
CA PHE A 101 -14.81 -14.69 3.34
C PHE A 101 -15.95 -14.40 4.31
N ALA A 102 -15.87 -14.91 5.53
CA ALA A 102 -16.87 -14.72 6.57
C ALA A 102 -16.23 -14.20 7.85
N LEU A 103 -16.83 -13.15 8.43
CA LEU A 103 -16.53 -12.73 9.79
C LEU A 103 -17.54 -13.38 10.76
N PRO A 104 -17.10 -13.76 11.97
CA PRO A 104 -18.00 -14.33 12.97
C PRO A 104 -19.09 -13.31 13.34
N SER A 105 -20.35 -13.75 13.32
CA SER A 105 -21.49 -12.97 13.77
C SER A 105 -21.56 -12.94 15.30
N ASN A 106 -22.22 -11.91 15.85
CA ASN A 106 -22.48 -11.77 17.29
C ASN A 106 -21.21 -11.84 18.15
N MET A 107 -20.08 -11.34 17.64
CA MET A 107 -18.81 -11.38 18.35
C MET A 107 -18.10 -10.04 18.27
N THR A 108 -17.56 -9.59 19.40
CA THR A 108 -16.54 -8.55 19.47
C THR A 108 -15.22 -9.16 19.92
N LEU A 109 -14.13 -8.83 19.23
CA LEU A 109 -12.78 -9.30 19.54
C LEU A 109 -11.86 -8.11 19.63
N PHE A 110 -11.03 -8.08 20.67
CA PHE A 110 -9.82 -7.29 20.75
C PHE A 110 -8.66 -8.26 20.98
N ALA A 111 -7.66 -8.23 20.09
CA ALA A 111 -6.53 -9.13 20.18
C ALA A 111 -5.19 -8.42 19.97
N ASP A 112 -4.25 -8.64 20.88
CA ASP A 112 -2.83 -8.44 20.65
C ASP A 112 -2.27 -9.65 19.88
N VAL A 113 -1.78 -9.44 18.67
CA VAL A 113 -1.35 -10.50 17.76
C VAL A 113 0.17 -10.51 17.62
N ARG A 114 0.80 -11.67 17.82
CA ARG A 114 2.23 -11.91 17.56
C ARG A 114 2.42 -13.15 16.69
N ILE A 115 2.90 -12.97 15.46
CA ILE A 115 3.19 -14.08 14.54
C ILE A 115 4.69 -14.07 14.25
N LYS A 116 5.37 -15.20 14.48
CA LYS A 116 6.82 -15.31 14.27
C LYS A 116 7.18 -15.15 12.79
N SER A 117 6.52 -15.90 11.92
CA SER A 117 6.66 -15.76 10.47
C SER A 117 5.32 -15.93 9.76
N PHE A 118 5.12 -15.19 8.68
CA PHE A 118 3.95 -15.27 7.82
C PHE A 118 4.40 -15.53 6.39
N LYS A 119 3.66 -16.38 5.70
CA LYS A 119 3.85 -16.67 4.29
C LYS A 119 2.52 -16.71 3.56
N TYR A 120 2.46 -16.02 2.43
CA TYR A 120 1.41 -16.15 1.44
C TYR A 120 2.06 -16.18 0.07
N ASP A 121 1.94 -17.31 -0.61
CA ASP A 121 2.62 -17.54 -1.89
C ASP A 121 4.14 -17.25 -1.82
N LEU A 122 4.66 -16.31 -2.63
CA LEU A 122 6.05 -15.87 -2.60
C LEU A 122 6.35 -14.83 -1.50
N PHE A 123 5.31 -14.16 -0.97
CA PHE A 123 5.45 -13.15 0.05
C PHE A 123 5.80 -13.76 1.40
N LYS A 124 6.78 -13.17 2.08
CA LYS A 124 7.25 -13.58 3.40
C LYS A 124 7.39 -12.37 4.30
N ALA A 125 6.91 -12.50 5.53
CA ALA A 125 7.10 -11.52 6.59
C ALA A 125 7.52 -12.22 7.89
N THR A 126 8.22 -11.49 8.75
CA THR A 126 8.63 -11.99 10.07
C THR A 126 8.36 -10.95 11.14
N LYS A 127 8.25 -11.41 12.39
CA LYS A 127 8.02 -10.56 13.57
C LYS A 127 6.78 -9.67 13.40
N LEU A 128 5.65 -10.28 13.02
CA LEU A 128 4.39 -9.55 12.89
C LEU A 128 3.84 -9.29 14.30
N ILE A 129 3.67 -8.02 14.64
CA ILE A 129 3.18 -7.60 15.96
C ILE A 129 2.20 -6.43 15.75
N GLY A 130 1.00 -6.55 16.28
CA GLY A 130 0.02 -5.46 16.24
C GLY A 130 -1.32 -5.86 16.83
N ASN A 131 -2.30 -4.99 16.67
CA ASN A 131 -3.63 -5.18 17.22
C ASN A 131 -4.63 -5.55 16.14
N MET A 132 -5.55 -6.44 16.50
CA MET A 132 -6.69 -6.83 15.70
C MET A 132 -7.98 -6.59 16.48
N GLU A 133 -8.99 -6.05 15.82
CA GLU A 133 -10.33 -5.91 16.39
C GLU A 133 -11.37 -6.43 15.39
N ILE A 134 -12.37 -7.15 15.90
CA ILE A 134 -13.57 -7.49 15.13
C ILE A 134 -14.75 -6.86 15.84
N ALA A 135 -15.50 -6.02 15.14
CA ALA A 135 -16.73 -5.40 15.63
C ALA A 135 -17.61 -5.01 14.45
N ASP A 136 -18.93 -5.13 14.59
CA ASP A 136 -19.90 -4.66 13.59
C ASP A 136 -19.64 -5.15 12.16
N ASN A 137 -19.28 -6.43 12.00
CA ASN A 137 -18.93 -7.06 10.71
C ASN A 137 -17.72 -6.41 10.01
N ARG A 138 -16.82 -5.83 10.79
CA ARG A 138 -15.57 -5.25 10.34
C ARG A 138 -14.40 -5.84 11.09
N LEU A 139 -13.30 -6.04 10.38
CA LEU A 139 -12.02 -6.41 10.92
C LEU A 139 -11.09 -5.20 10.82
N TYR A 140 -10.66 -4.68 11.96
CA TYR A 140 -9.70 -3.60 12.08
C TYR A 140 -8.33 -4.19 12.39
N ILE A 141 -7.32 -3.74 11.66
CA ILE A 141 -5.91 -4.03 11.93
C ILE A 141 -5.28 -2.69 12.28
N ASN A 142 -4.73 -2.56 13.49
CA ASN A 142 -4.18 -1.32 13.98
C ASN A 142 -2.69 -1.48 14.25
N GLY A 143 -1.85 -0.78 13.48
CA GLY A 143 -0.42 -0.70 13.72
C GLY A 143 0.31 -2.04 13.64
N MET A 144 -0.04 -2.89 12.68
CA MET A 144 0.68 -4.14 12.42
C MET A 144 2.08 -3.83 11.91
N ASN A 145 3.10 -4.16 12.72
CA ASN A 145 4.50 -3.98 12.40
C ASN A 145 5.12 -5.32 12.00
N PHE A 146 5.90 -5.35 10.92
CA PHE A 146 6.59 -6.55 10.48
C PHE A 146 7.84 -6.24 9.64
N VAL A 147 8.66 -7.26 9.43
CA VAL A 147 9.87 -7.19 8.60
C VAL A 147 9.65 -8.02 7.33
N THR A 148 9.86 -7.41 6.17
CA THR A 148 9.80 -8.05 4.85
C THR A 148 10.75 -7.37 3.88
N CYS A 149 11.20 -8.06 2.84
CA CYS A 149 12.04 -7.48 1.77
C CYS A 149 13.23 -6.66 2.32
N GLU A 150 13.87 -7.16 3.38
CA GLU A 150 14.99 -6.52 4.11
C GLU A 150 14.65 -5.22 4.85
N GLY A 151 13.40 -4.76 4.83
CA GLY A 151 12.95 -3.54 5.48
C GLY A 151 11.81 -3.76 6.46
N GLN A 152 11.25 -2.65 6.95
CA GLN A 152 10.20 -2.62 7.96
C GLN A 152 8.92 -2.04 7.37
N VAL A 153 7.79 -2.59 7.80
CA VAL A 153 6.46 -2.15 7.39
C VAL A 153 5.59 -1.96 8.62
N THR A 154 4.87 -0.85 8.66
CA THR A 154 3.76 -0.60 9.58
C THR A 154 2.50 -0.46 8.75
N ALA A 155 1.48 -1.26 9.02
CA ALA A 155 0.21 -1.25 8.29
C ALA A 155 -0.97 -1.17 9.26
N SER A 156 -1.94 -0.34 8.91
CA SER A 156 -3.26 -0.31 9.53
C SER A 156 -4.31 -0.45 8.44
N GLY A 157 -5.42 -1.14 8.71
CA GLY A 157 -6.46 -1.32 7.72
C GLY A 157 -7.79 -1.71 8.31
N VAL A 158 -8.82 -1.62 7.47
CA VAL A 158 -10.18 -2.02 7.79
C VAL A 158 -10.68 -2.90 6.66
N LEU A 159 -11.21 -4.06 7.03
CA LEU A 159 -11.89 -4.97 6.12
C LEU A 159 -13.37 -5.00 6.51
N GLU A 160 -14.26 -4.76 5.56
CA GLU A 160 -15.71 -4.75 5.78
C GLU A 160 -16.38 -5.70 4.78
N LEU A 161 -17.13 -6.67 5.29
CA LEU A 161 -17.96 -7.54 4.47
C LEU A 161 -19.28 -6.82 4.16
N ASN A 162 -19.49 -6.48 2.90
CA ASN A 162 -20.68 -5.76 2.44
C ASN A 162 -21.89 -6.70 2.32
N LYS A 163 -23.09 -6.12 2.27
CA LYS A 163 -24.36 -6.87 2.13
C LYS A 163 -24.46 -7.68 0.83
N ASP A 164 -23.76 -7.27 -0.22
CA ASP A 164 -23.68 -7.94 -1.51
C ASP A 164 -22.57 -9.01 -1.56
N GLN A 165 -21.99 -9.37 -0.41
CA GLN A 165 -20.87 -10.31 -0.25
C GLN A 165 -19.55 -9.84 -0.87
N THR A 166 -19.44 -8.57 -1.27
CA THR A 166 -18.14 -7.98 -1.61
C THR A 166 -17.38 -7.60 -0.35
N LEU A 167 -16.05 -7.51 -0.46
CA LEU A 167 -15.17 -7.10 0.63
C LEU A 167 -14.58 -5.73 0.32
N SER A 168 -14.90 -4.74 1.14
CA SER A 168 -14.24 -3.43 1.11
C SER A 168 -12.97 -3.48 1.96
N VAL A 169 -11.84 -3.03 1.41
CA VAL A 169 -10.56 -2.97 2.12
C VAL A 169 -10.00 -1.56 2.03
N GLU A 170 -9.76 -0.96 3.20
CA GLU A 170 -8.98 0.27 3.35
C GLU A 170 -7.65 -0.08 4.03
N LEU A 171 -6.54 0.42 3.48
CA LEU A 171 -5.20 0.15 3.98
C LEU A 171 -4.37 1.43 4.00
N SER A 172 -3.66 1.67 5.09
CA SER A 172 -2.63 2.70 5.22
C SER A 172 -1.34 2.04 5.66
N THR A 173 -0.28 2.23 4.88
CA THR A 173 1.00 1.53 5.08
C THR A 173 2.16 2.51 5.01
N THR A 174 3.09 2.40 5.96
CA THR A 174 4.40 3.03 5.91
C THR A 174 5.46 1.94 5.77
N MET A 175 6.30 2.06 4.75
CA MET A 175 7.38 1.16 4.42
C MET A 175 8.71 1.88 4.57
N ARG A 176 9.73 1.24 5.14
CA ARG A 176 11.08 1.78 5.29
C ARG A 176 12.13 0.79 4.84
N ASN A 177 13.06 1.25 4.02
CA ASN A 177 14.23 0.50 3.54
C ASN A 177 13.90 -0.84 2.85
N ILE A 178 12.78 -0.89 2.13
CA ILE A 178 12.35 -2.06 1.36
C ILE A 178 13.28 -2.25 0.16
N ASN A 179 13.88 -3.43 -0.01
CA ASN A 179 14.58 -3.78 -1.23
C ASN A 179 13.57 -3.95 -2.38
N ILE A 180 13.67 -3.11 -3.41
CA ILE A 180 12.70 -3.09 -4.52
C ILE A 180 12.76 -4.37 -5.34
N ASN A 181 13.96 -4.90 -5.61
CA ASN A 181 14.13 -6.16 -6.33
C ASN A 181 13.43 -7.31 -5.57
N SER A 182 13.68 -7.40 -4.26
CA SER A 182 13.06 -8.41 -3.40
C SER A 182 11.55 -8.24 -3.29
N MET A 183 11.06 -6.99 -3.29
CA MET A 183 9.63 -6.68 -3.29
C MET A 183 8.95 -7.18 -4.56
N PHE A 184 9.46 -6.83 -5.73
CA PHE A 184 8.91 -7.29 -7.01
C PHE A 184 8.88 -8.83 -7.06
N LYS A 185 9.96 -9.50 -6.66
CA LYS A 185 9.97 -10.98 -6.55
C LYS A 185 8.93 -11.53 -5.57
N SER A 186 8.74 -10.90 -4.42
CA SER A 186 7.83 -11.37 -3.37
C SER A 186 6.36 -11.28 -3.77
N PHE A 187 6.03 -10.43 -4.75
CA PHE A 187 4.70 -10.26 -5.31
C PHE A 187 4.58 -10.79 -6.74
N ASP A 188 5.48 -11.67 -7.17
CA ASP A 188 5.51 -12.25 -8.53
C ASP A 188 5.43 -11.17 -9.64
N ASN A 189 6.25 -10.13 -9.50
CA ASN A 189 6.26 -8.95 -10.36
C ASN A 189 4.88 -8.26 -10.47
N PHE A 190 4.00 -8.43 -9.48
CA PHE A 190 2.62 -7.96 -9.50
C PHE A 190 1.81 -8.50 -10.70
N GLY A 191 2.17 -9.67 -11.22
CA GLY A 191 1.50 -10.33 -12.34
C GLY A 191 1.80 -9.73 -13.72
N GLN A 192 2.80 -8.85 -13.85
CA GLN A 192 3.18 -8.21 -15.11
C GLN A 192 4.57 -8.60 -15.61
N THR A 193 4.84 -8.35 -16.89
CA THR A 193 6.11 -8.66 -17.55
C THR A 193 6.82 -7.43 -18.14
N PHE A 194 6.27 -6.22 -17.95
CA PHE A 194 6.81 -5.00 -18.54
C PHE A 194 8.00 -4.49 -17.72
N ILE A 195 7.77 -4.13 -16.46
CA ILE A 195 8.82 -3.81 -15.49
C ILE A 195 8.88 -4.88 -14.42
N MET A 196 10.02 -5.57 -14.34
CA MET A 196 10.21 -6.71 -13.45
C MET A 196 11.35 -6.45 -12.48
N ASP A 197 11.50 -7.34 -11.50
CA ASP A 197 12.58 -7.35 -10.53
C ASP A 197 13.97 -7.18 -11.19
N LYS A 198 14.22 -7.87 -12.31
CA LYS A 198 15.50 -7.79 -13.05
C LYS A 198 15.85 -6.38 -13.52
N HIS A 199 14.86 -5.51 -13.70
CA HIS A 199 15.03 -4.13 -14.14
C HIS A 199 15.32 -3.16 -13.00
N LEU A 200 15.14 -3.58 -11.74
CA LEU A 200 15.06 -2.67 -10.60
C LEU A 200 16.05 -3.05 -9.50
N ALA A 201 16.77 -2.05 -9.01
CA ALA A 201 17.55 -2.14 -7.78
C ALA A 201 17.40 -0.85 -6.95
N GLY A 202 17.63 -0.94 -5.64
CA GLY A 202 17.57 0.19 -4.72
C GLY A 202 16.76 -0.11 -3.46
N LYS A 203 16.72 0.88 -2.57
CA LYS A 203 15.95 0.85 -1.32
C LYS A 203 14.80 1.85 -1.38
N MET A 204 13.60 1.39 -1.06
CA MET A 204 12.37 2.16 -1.08
C MET A 204 11.88 2.47 0.32
N THR A 205 11.47 3.72 0.53
CA THR A 205 10.61 4.15 1.63
C THR A 205 9.34 4.70 1.01
N ALA A 206 8.17 4.31 1.53
CA ALA A 206 6.91 4.74 0.96
C ALA A 206 5.80 4.88 2.00
N GLU A 207 4.88 5.80 1.72
CA GLU A 207 3.60 5.97 2.42
C GLU A 207 2.49 5.69 1.41
N ILE A 208 1.73 4.62 1.60
CA ILE A 208 0.68 4.18 0.68
C ILE A 208 -0.66 4.17 1.40
N ASN A 209 -1.67 4.81 0.80
CA ASN A 209 -3.07 4.64 1.16
C ASN A 209 -3.80 3.96 0.00
N MET A 210 -4.60 2.94 0.31
CA MET A 210 -5.33 2.16 -0.67
C MET A 210 -6.77 1.97 -0.22
N LYS A 211 -7.69 2.05 -1.17
CA LYS A 211 -9.05 1.53 -1.07
C LYS A 211 -9.29 0.55 -2.21
N SER A 212 -9.91 -0.57 -1.91
CA SER A 212 -10.21 -1.60 -2.90
C SER A 212 -11.50 -2.31 -2.55
N VAL A 213 -12.12 -2.91 -3.57
CA VAL A 213 -13.27 -3.78 -3.40
C VAL A 213 -12.96 -5.10 -4.08
N TRP A 214 -13.22 -6.19 -3.37
CA TRP A 214 -13.00 -7.55 -3.82
C TRP A 214 -14.33 -8.28 -3.94
N ASP A 215 -14.47 -9.15 -4.93
CA ASP A 215 -15.66 -9.97 -5.09
C ASP A 215 -15.70 -11.12 -4.07
N LYS A 216 -16.76 -11.94 -4.14
CA LYS A 216 -16.97 -13.10 -3.26
C LYS A 216 -15.87 -14.17 -3.37
N ASN A 217 -15.10 -14.15 -4.46
CA ASN A 217 -14.00 -15.07 -4.72
C ASN A 217 -12.64 -14.46 -4.31
N ILE A 218 -12.65 -13.30 -3.64
CA ILE A 218 -11.43 -12.57 -3.27
C ILE A 218 -10.64 -12.17 -4.53
N SER A 219 -11.34 -11.85 -5.62
CA SER A 219 -10.75 -11.23 -6.81
C SER A 219 -10.95 -9.72 -6.78
N LEU A 220 -9.90 -8.96 -7.07
CA LEU A 220 -9.95 -7.51 -7.06
C LEU A 220 -10.87 -7.00 -8.18
N ILE A 221 -11.81 -6.12 -7.82
CA ILE A 221 -12.58 -5.36 -8.82
C ILE A 221 -11.73 -4.14 -9.19
N GLU A 222 -10.95 -4.28 -10.26
CA GLU A 222 -9.87 -3.34 -10.63
C GLU A 222 -10.33 -1.87 -10.80
N ASP A 223 -11.54 -1.65 -11.32
CA ASP A 223 -12.13 -0.30 -11.45
C ASP A 223 -12.43 0.38 -10.10
N LYS A 224 -12.49 -0.39 -9.02
CA LYS A 224 -12.70 0.08 -7.65
C LYS A 224 -11.40 0.17 -6.83
N LEU A 225 -10.25 -0.03 -7.47
CA LEU A 225 -8.95 0.21 -6.85
C LEU A 225 -8.62 1.71 -6.89
N LEU A 226 -8.37 2.28 -5.71
CA LEU A 226 -7.86 3.63 -5.53
C LEU A 226 -6.57 3.54 -4.70
N VAL A 227 -5.47 4.07 -5.22
CA VAL A 227 -4.18 4.10 -4.51
C VAL A 227 -3.61 5.51 -4.57
N GLU A 228 -3.04 5.94 -3.46
CA GLU A 228 -2.13 7.09 -3.39
C GLU A 228 -0.85 6.65 -2.69
N GLY A 229 0.28 6.95 -3.29
CA GLY A 229 1.58 6.58 -2.76
C GLY A 229 2.55 7.73 -2.85
N LYS A 230 3.27 8.00 -1.76
CA LYS A 230 4.50 8.79 -1.80
C LYS A 230 5.66 7.83 -1.74
N VAL A 231 6.56 7.90 -2.72
CA VAL A 231 7.64 6.94 -2.88
C VAL A 231 8.96 7.68 -2.94
N ILE A 232 9.89 7.22 -2.11
CA ILE A 232 11.29 7.64 -2.11
C ILE A 232 12.12 6.40 -2.41
N ILE A 233 12.98 6.48 -3.43
CA ILE A 233 13.94 5.44 -3.78
C ILE A 233 15.34 5.99 -3.60
N GLU A 234 16.18 5.27 -2.88
CA GLU A 234 17.58 5.60 -2.63
C GLU A 234 18.49 4.55 -3.27
N ASN A 235 19.62 5.01 -3.82
CA ASN A 235 20.59 4.20 -4.57
C ASN A 235 19.89 3.35 -5.64
N GLY A 236 19.00 3.99 -6.40
CA GLY A 236 18.14 3.33 -7.36
C GLY A 236 18.82 3.09 -8.70
N GLU A 237 18.48 1.97 -9.32
CA GLU A 237 18.92 1.64 -10.66
C GLU A 237 17.74 1.15 -11.51
N LEU A 238 17.66 1.65 -12.75
CA LEU A 238 16.81 1.12 -13.81
C LEU A 238 17.72 0.47 -14.86
N ILE A 239 17.65 -0.85 -14.94
CA ILE A 239 18.64 -1.71 -15.60
C ILE A 239 18.00 -2.32 -16.85
N GLN A 240 18.52 -1.99 -18.02
CA GLN A 240 18.14 -2.62 -19.29
C GLN A 240 16.62 -2.67 -19.55
N PHE A 241 15.87 -1.70 -19.02
CA PHE A 241 14.44 -1.63 -19.24
C PHE A 241 14.16 -1.28 -20.70
N GLU A 242 13.42 -2.14 -21.39
CA GLU A 242 13.30 -2.17 -22.85
C GLU A 242 12.86 -0.81 -23.44
N PRO A 243 11.85 -0.08 -22.91
CA PRO A 243 11.50 1.27 -23.38
C PRO A 243 12.66 2.26 -23.29
N MET A 244 13.49 2.19 -22.26
CA MET A 244 14.64 3.08 -22.10
C MET A 244 15.81 2.69 -23.00
N GLN A 245 15.92 1.41 -23.36
CA GLN A 245 16.86 0.95 -24.39
C GLN A 245 16.45 1.46 -25.78
N SER A 246 15.16 1.33 -26.13
CA SER A 246 14.62 1.88 -27.38
C SER A 246 14.81 3.39 -27.43
N LEU A 247 14.62 4.09 -26.30
CA LEU A 247 14.87 5.53 -26.22
C LEU A 247 16.34 5.88 -26.39
N SER A 248 17.25 5.13 -25.74
CA SER A 248 18.69 5.25 -25.92
C SER A 248 19.08 5.20 -27.40
N ASP A 249 18.49 4.27 -28.17
CA ASP A 249 18.79 4.10 -29.60
C ASP A 249 18.18 5.20 -30.46
N TYR A 250 16.98 5.66 -30.08
CA TYR A 250 16.29 6.73 -30.78
C TYR A 250 17.09 8.04 -30.75
N ILE A 251 17.60 8.44 -29.57
CA ILE A 251 18.38 9.68 -29.41
C ILE A 251 19.90 9.50 -29.35
N ALA A 252 20.41 8.27 -29.53
CA ALA A 252 21.83 7.93 -29.45
C ALA A 252 22.52 8.33 -28.11
N VAL A 253 21.87 8.03 -26.98
CA VAL A 253 22.37 8.30 -25.61
C VAL A 253 22.42 7.01 -24.80
N SER A 254 23.59 6.36 -24.81
CA SER A 254 23.84 5.05 -24.19
C SER A 254 23.54 4.98 -22.69
N GLU A 255 23.67 6.11 -21.99
CA GLU A 255 23.47 6.24 -20.56
C GLU A 255 22.01 5.96 -20.15
N LEU A 256 21.06 5.99 -21.07
CA LEU A 256 19.67 5.63 -20.82
C LEU A 256 19.43 4.11 -20.71
N ARG A 257 20.37 3.27 -21.17
CA ARG A 257 20.25 1.81 -21.05
C ARG A 257 20.42 1.31 -19.61
N HIS A 258 21.14 2.08 -18.80
CA HIS A 258 21.34 1.78 -17.38
C HIS A 258 21.41 3.09 -16.60
N ILE A 259 20.30 3.42 -15.95
CA ILE A 259 20.13 4.68 -15.23
C ILE A 259 20.40 4.40 -13.75
N LYS A 260 21.38 5.11 -13.18
CA LYS A 260 21.68 5.09 -11.74
C LYS A 260 21.42 6.46 -11.13
N PHE A 261 20.74 6.51 -10.00
CA PHE A 261 20.42 7.74 -9.30
C PHE A 261 20.57 7.56 -7.78
N GLU A 262 21.01 8.62 -7.11
CA GLU A 262 21.16 8.62 -5.66
C GLU A 262 19.80 8.62 -4.96
N ARG A 263 18.87 9.45 -5.47
CA ARG A 263 17.54 9.62 -4.90
C ARG A 263 16.51 9.94 -5.97
N LEU A 264 15.34 9.32 -5.86
CA LEU A 264 14.14 9.64 -6.62
C LEU A 264 12.99 9.80 -5.64
N GLU A 265 12.19 10.85 -5.82
CA GLU A 265 11.00 11.12 -5.00
C GLU A 265 9.84 11.39 -5.95
N THR A 266 8.76 10.64 -5.78
CA THR A 266 7.59 10.72 -6.65
C THR A 266 6.31 10.38 -5.90
N ASP A 267 5.21 10.98 -6.33
CA ASP A 267 3.87 10.56 -5.93
C ASP A 267 3.35 9.58 -7.01
N ILE A 268 2.59 8.55 -6.64
CA ILE A 268 1.93 7.63 -7.58
C ILE A 268 0.45 7.59 -7.20
N ALA A 269 -0.42 7.63 -8.21
CA ALA A 269 -1.85 7.41 -8.01
C ALA A 269 -2.36 6.29 -8.91
N ILE A 270 -3.33 5.51 -8.43
CA ILE A 270 -4.08 4.54 -9.25
C ILE A 270 -5.56 4.86 -9.11
N LYS A 271 -6.26 5.04 -10.24
CA LYS A 271 -7.72 5.23 -10.29
C LYS A 271 -8.23 4.75 -11.64
N ASN A 272 -9.41 4.11 -11.66
CA ASN A 272 -10.06 3.64 -12.89
C ASN A 272 -9.10 2.82 -13.77
N ARG A 273 -8.36 1.88 -13.16
CA ARG A 273 -7.35 1.03 -13.85
C ARG A 273 -6.18 1.78 -14.50
N ILE A 274 -5.94 3.04 -14.14
CA ILE A 274 -4.84 3.84 -14.68
C ILE A 274 -3.89 4.22 -13.55
N ILE A 275 -2.61 3.93 -13.76
CA ILE A 275 -1.48 4.39 -12.94
C ILE A 275 -1.05 5.75 -13.49
N TYR A 276 -1.08 6.76 -12.64
CA TYR A 276 -0.66 8.12 -12.94
C TYR A 276 0.68 8.40 -12.29
N ILE A 277 1.64 8.83 -13.12
CA ILE A 277 2.97 9.25 -12.71
C ILE A 277 3.08 10.76 -12.98
N PRO A 278 3.11 11.61 -11.94
CA PRO A 278 3.30 13.04 -12.10
C PRO A 278 4.74 13.33 -12.54
N ASN A 279 5.00 14.59 -12.90
CA ASN A 279 6.32 15.01 -13.32
C ASN A 279 7.37 14.74 -12.21
N THR A 280 8.24 13.77 -12.49
CA THR A 280 9.22 13.22 -11.56
C THR A 280 10.61 13.50 -12.09
N GLU A 281 11.41 14.25 -11.33
CA GLU A 281 12.81 14.54 -11.68
C GLU A 281 13.73 13.40 -11.23
N ILE A 282 14.60 12.94 -12.14
CA ILE A 282 15.63 11.94 -11.88
C ILE A 282 16.99 12.55 -12.19
N LYS A 283 17.80 12.72 -11.14
CA LYS A 283 19.17 13.24 -11.28
C LYS A 283 20.14 12.08 -11.29
N THR A 284 20.91 11.97 -12.36
CA THR A 284 22.00 11.00 -12.48
C THR A 284 23.34 11.71 -12.60
N SER A 285 24.44 10.97 -12.50
CA SER A 285 25.78 11.53 -12.74
C SER A 285 26.00 11.92 -14.22
N ALA A 286 25.25 11.34 -15.15
CA ALA A 286 25.45 11.53 -16.59
C ALA A 286 24.49 12.57 -17.20
N LEU A 287 23.22 12.55 -16.80
CA LEU A 287 22.15 13.36 -17.36
C LEU A 287 21.00 13.59 -16.35
N ASN A 288 20.13 14.56 -16.62
CA ASN A 288 18.89 14.74 -15.87
C ASN A 288 17.69 14.29 -16.70
N LEU A 289 16.74 13.63 -16.07
CA LEU A 289 15.47 13.22 -16.66
C LEU A 289 14.31 13.87 -15.92
N GLU A 290 13.24 14.17 -16.64
CA GLU A 290 11.92 14.30 -16.03
C GLU A 290 10.98 13.32 -16.73
N ILE A 291 10.18 12.59 -15.96
CA ILE A 291 9.24 11.59 -16.47
C ILE A 291 7.86 11.88 -15.91
N SER A 292 6.85 11.81 -16.77
CA SER A 292 5.44 11.82 -16.38
C SER A 292 4.64 10.96 -17.34
N GLY A 293 3.43 10.59 -16.95
CA GLY A 293 2.49 9.94 -17.86
C GLY A 293 1.54 9.00 -17.16
N GLU A 294 0.98 8.12 -17.97
CA GLU A 294 -0.06 7.18 -17.56
C GLU A 294 0.21 5.79 -18.11
N HIS A 295 -0.20 4.78 -17.35
CA HIS A 295 -0.14 3.37 -17.71
C HIS A 295 -1.47 2.72 -17.31
N SER A 296 -2.22 2.16 -18.25
CA SER A 296 -3.46 1.45 -17.93
C SER A 296 -3.20 -0.03 -17.65
N PHE A 297 -4.07 -0.69 -16.87
CA PHE A 297 -3.98 -2.13 -16.64
C PHE A 297 -4.21 -2.95 -17.92
N ASP A 298 -4.75 -2.33 -18.97
CA ASP A 298 -4.82 -2.90 -20.33
C ASP A 298 -3.51 -2.69 -21.12
N ASN A 299 -2.41 -2.40 -20.42
CA ASN A 299 -1.07 -2.19 -20.96
C ASN A 299 -0.95 -1.06 -21.99
N LYS A 300 -1.85 -0.07 -21.97
CA LYS A 300 -1.68 1.16 -22.76
C LYS A 300 -0.77 2.12 -22.02
N ILE A 301 0.24 2.63 -22.72
CA ILE A 301 1.25 3.51 -22.16
C ILE A 301 1.28 4.84 -22.89
N ASN A 302 1.49 5.90 -22.12
CA ASN A 302 1.68 7.25 -22.63
C ASN A 302 2.59 8.01 -21.68
N TYR A 303 3.88 8.04 -21.99
CA TYR A 303 4.92 8.64 -21.17
C TYR A 303 5.57 9.83 -21.87
N ARG A 304 5.69 10.94 -21.14
CA ARG A 304 6.47 12.11 -21.54
C ARG A 304 7.80 12.08 -20.81
N ILE A 305 8.87 12.16 -21.57
CA ILE A 305 10.24 12.11 -21.07
C ILE A 305 10.97 13.37 -21.54
N LYS A 306 11.47 14.13 -20.59
CA LYS A 306 12.42 15.22 -20.82
C LYS A 306 13.81 14.71 -20.54
N VAL A 307 14.70 14.83 -21.51
CA VAL A 307 16.11 14.46 -21.36
C VAL A 307 16.95 15.72 -21.48
N LEU A 308 17.73 16.02 -20.44
CA LEU A 308 18.63 17.15 -20.42
C LEU A 308 20.08 16.67 -20.54
N LEU A 309 20.64 16.89 -21.73
CA LEU A 309 21.97 16.42 -22.12
C LEU A 309 23.02 17.49 -21.84
N SER A 310 24.16 17.06 -21.29
CA SER A 310 25.38 17.88 -21.27
C SER A 310 25.84 18.19 -22.69
N GLU A 311 26.62 19.25 -22.87
CA GLU A 311 27.16 19.64 -24.19
C GLU A 311 27.93 18.49 -24.87
N ILE A 312 28.69 17.71 -24.09
CA ILE A 312 29.45 16.55 -24.59
C ILE A 312 28.50 15.46 -25.11
N LEU A 313 27.45 15.13 -24.34
CA LEU A 313 26.47 14.12 -24.74
C LEU A 313 25.66 14.58 -25.95
N ALA A 314 25.20 15.83 -25.94
CA ALA A 314 24.48 16.44 -27.06
C ALA A 314 25.34 16.42 -28.34
N GLY A 315 26.62 16.77 -28.24
CA GLY A 315 27.55 16.73 -29.37
C GLY A 315 27.77 15.32 -29.94
N LYS A 316 27.86 14.29 -29.08
CA LYS A 316 27.94 12.89 -29.53
C LYS A 316 26.65 12.43 -30.20
N ALA A 317 25.50 12.79 -29.63
CA ALA A 317 24.19 12.40 -30.12
C ALA A 317 23.89 13.04 -31.50
N ARG A 318 24.17 14.35 -31.66
CA ARG A 318 24.01 15.08 -32.93
C ARG A 318 24.78 14.48 -34.10
N ARG A 319 25.95 13.90 -33.85
CA ARG A 319 26.75 13.23 -34.89
C ARG A 319 26.04 12.01 -35.49
N GLN A 320 25.13 11.39 -34.74
CA GLN A 320 24.43 10.18 -35.14
C GLN A 320 22.96 10.44 -35.51
N LYS A 321 22.34 11.46 -34.91
CA LYS A 321 20.92 11.82 -35.07
C LYS A 321 20.80 13.30 -35.36
N LYS A 322 20.59 13.65 -36.64
CA LYS A 322 20.49 15.05 -37.08
C LYS A 322 19.22 15.73 -36.57
N GLU A 323 18.19 14.96 -36.28
CA GLU A 323 16.92 15.41 -35.72
C GLU A 323 17.10 16.15 -34.37
N ILE A 324 18.20 15.91 -33.67
CA ILE A 324 18.55 16.63 -32.43
C ILE A 324 18.83 18.12 -32.70
N ASP A 325 19.31 18.49 -33.89
CA ASP A 325 19.47 19.89 -34.26
C ASP A 325 18.13 20.57 -34.55
N GLU A 326 17.12 19.81 -34.98
CA GLU A 326 15.78 20.31 -35.30
C GLU A 326 14.87 20.40 -34.07
N PHE A 327 14.92 19.40 -33.19
CA PHE A 327 14.01 19.26 -32.05
C PHE A 327 14.67 19.56 -30.69
N GLY A 328 15.99 19.72 -30.65
CA GLY A 328 16.72 20.08 -29.44
C GLY A 328 16.56 21.55 -29.09
N VAL A 329 16.07 21.84 -27.88
CA VAL A 329 15.97 23.20 -27.35
C VAL A 329 17.16 23.45 -26.43
N ILE A 330 17.91 24.53 -26.66
CA ILE A 330 18.99 24.93 -25.74
C ILE A 330 18.36 25.51 -24.47
N GLU A 331 18.65 24.91 -23.34
CA GLU A 331 18.23 25.39 -22.02
C GLU A 331 19.34 26.27 -21.43
N ASN A 332 19.00 27.54 -21.20
CA ASN A 332 19.98 28.55 -20.77
C ASN A 332 20.08 28.56 -19.24
N ASP A 333 20.64 27.49 -18.69
CA ASP A 333 20.78 27.21 -17.26
C ASP A 333 22.20 27.49 -16.72
N GLY A 334 22.99 28.25 -17.47
CA GLY A 334 24.41 28.49 -17.21
C GLY A 334 25.34 27.37 -17.68
N LYS A 335 24.81 26.26 -18.23
CA LYS A 335 25.58 25.13 -18.78
C LYS A 335 25.24 24.79 -20.23
N ASN A 336 24.38 25.59 -20.90
CA ASN A 336 23.95 25.42 -22.30
C ASN A 336 23.53 23.97 -22.63
N ARG A 337 22.77 23.34 -21.73
CA ARG A 337 22.36 21.95 -21.90
C ARG A 337 21.31 21.82 -23.01
N THR A 338 21.36 20.73 -23.77
CA THR A 338 20.38 20.45 -24.82
C THR A 338 19.22 19.67 -24.22
N LYS A 339 18.02 20.25 -24.27
CA LYS A 339 16.77 19.64 -23.82
C LYS A 339 16.06 18.96 -24.97
N LEU A 340 15.72 17.69 -24.78
CA LEU A 340 14.89 16.90 -25.70
C LEU A 340 13.58 16.54 -25.00
N LEU A 341 12.47 16.78 -25.68
CA LEU A 341 11.13 16.39 -25.23
C LEU A 341 10.64 15.24 -26.09
N LEU A 342 10.33 14.13 -25.44
CA LEU A 342 10.06 12.84 -26.07
C LEU A 342 8.75 12.27 -25.54
N LEU A 343 8.04 11.56 -26.42
CA LEU A 343 6.81 10.86 -26.12
C LEU A 343 7.01 9.37 -26.43
N ILE A 344 6.68 8.51 -25.48
CA ILE A 344 6.54 7.06 -25.67
C ILE A 344 5.05 6.75 -25.57
N SER A 345 4.44 6.29 -26.66
CA SER A 345 3.00 6.00 -26.70
C SER A 345 2.68 4.70 -27.43
N GLY A 346 1.64 4.00 -26.99
CA GLY A 346 1.21 2.73 -27.56
C GLY A 346 0.84 1.73 -26.48
N THR A 347 1.37 0.52 -26.59
CA THR A 347 1.20 -0.56 -25.62
C THR A 347 2.55 -1.04 -25.10
N THR A 348 2.58 -1.86 -24.05
CA THR A 348 3.82 -2.45 -23.54
C THR A 348 4.57 -3.30 -24.57
N ASP A 349 3.83 -3.89 -25.52
CA ASP A 349 4.37 -4.81 -26.54
C ASP A 349 4.70 -4.10 -27.86
N ASP A 350 3.95 -3.05 -28.21
CA ASP A 350 4.16 -2.22 -29.40
C ASP A 350 3.96 -0.73 -29.04
N TYR A 351 5.06 0.01 -29.01
CA TYR A 351 5.09 1.44 -28.73
C TYR A 351 5.98 2.20 -29.70
N LYS A 352 5.70 3.50 -29.83
CA LYS A 352 6.46 4.43 -30.67
C LYS A 352 7.10 5.51 -29.82
N ILE A 353 8.32 5.88 -30.22
CA ILE A 353 9.05 7.00 -29.65
C ILE A 353 9.04 8.13 -30.67
N THR A 354 8.59 9.31 -30.24
CA THR A 354 8.54 10.51 -31.10
C THR A 354 9.05 11.71 -30.32
N TYR A 355 9.51 12.74 -31.03
CA TYR A 355 9.70 14.06 -30.41
C TYR A 355 8.33 14.66 -30.08
N ASP A 356 8.19 15.19 -28.86
CA ASP A 356 6.96 15.81 -28.39
C ASP A 356 6.82 17.22 -28.96
N THR A 357 6.47 17.31 -30.24
CA THR A 357 6.33 18.58 -30.97
C THR A 357 5.23 19.50 -30.42
N GLN A 358 4.25 18.95 -29.69
CA GLN A 358 3.24 19.73 -28.96
C GLN A 358 3.82 20.27 -27.65
N GLY A 359 4.50 19.42 -26.87
CA GLY A 359 5.23 19.83 -25.68
C GLY A 359 6.34 20.85 -25.96
N VAL A 360 6.97 20.83 -27.14
CA VAL A 360 7.88 21.90 -27.60
C VAL A 360 7.13 23.22 -27.80
N LYS A 361 5.94 23.21 -28.40
CA LYS A 361 5.10 24.42 -28.58
C LYS A 361 4.58 24.96 -27.24
N GLU A 362 4.25 24.08 -26.30
CA GLU A 362 3.80 24.43 -24.95
C GLU A 362 4.96 24.90 -24.08
N THR A 363 6.12 24.25 -24.08
CA THR A 363 7.32 24.71 -23.34
C THR A 363 7.77 26.11 -23.80
N ILE A 364 7.61 26.42 -25.09
CA ILE A 364 7.82 27.78 -25.62
C ILE A 364 6.79 28.76 -25.04
N LYS A 365 5.52 28.35 -24.86
CA LYS A 365 4.45 29.18 -24.27
C LYS A 365 4.51 29.28 -22.73
N GLU A 366 4.86 28.20 -22.03
CA GLU A 366 4.95 28.09 -20.56
C GLU A 366 6.20 28.77 -19.99
N SER A 367 7.23 29.01 -20.81
CA SER A 367 8.33 29.91 -20.42
C SER A 367 7.86 31.34 -20.08
N LEU A 368 6.56 31.65 -20.29
CA LEU A 368 5.87 32.88 -19.88
C LEU A 368 4.84 32.73 -18.74
N ILE A 369 4.44 31.52 -18.32
CA ILE A 369 3.45 31.33 -17.24
C ILE A 369 3.83 30.10 -16.40
N LYS A 370 4.27 30.33 -15.16
CA LYS A 370 4.41 29.28 -14.14
C LYS A 370 3.03 28.78 -13.74
N GLU A 371 2.56 27.70 -14.36
CA GLU A 371 1.37 27.01 -13.88
C GLU A 371 1.72 25.99 -12.81
N LYS A 372 1.21 26.26 -11.60
CA LYS A 372 1.00 25.31 -10.51
C LYS A 372 -0.48 24.96 -10.52
N GLU A 373 -0.89 24.03 -11.35
CA GLU A 373 -2.14 23.28 -11.13
C GLU A 373 -1.80 21.82 -11.37
N THR A 374 -1.53 21.12 -10.27
CA THR A 374 -1.16 19.71 -10.29
C THR A 374 -2.36 18.91 -9.84
N VAL A 375 -2.53 17.74 -10.46
CA VAL A 375 -3.32 16.54 -10.08
C VAL A 375 -3.78 16.45 -8.61
N LYS A 376 -3.03 17.02 -7.65
CA LYS A 376 -3.46 17.32 -6.29
C LYS A 376 -4.82 18.03 -6.15
N GLU A 377 -5.25 18.89 -7.07
CA GLU A 377 -6.55 19.58 -6.96
C GLU A 377 -7.73 18.71 -7.42
N ILE A 378 -7.56 17.99 -8.54
CA ILE A 378 -8.54 17.00 -9.02
C ILE A 378 -8.70 15.86 -8.00
N LEU A 379 -7.61 15.45 -7.34
CA LEU A 379 -7.67 14.48 -6.24
C LEU A 379 -8.21 15.12 -4.95
N LYS A 380 -7.80 16.33 -4.54
CA LYS A 380 -8.29 16.92 -3.27
C LYS A 380 -9.79 17.20 -3.25
N GLU A 381 -10.37 17.67 -4.35
CA GLU A 381 -11.78 18.09 -4.37
C GLU A 381 -12.74 16.89 -4.33
N GLU A 382 -12.46 15.82 -5.05
CA GLU A 382 -13.26 14.59 -4.95
C GLU A 382 -12.97 13.83 -3.64
N PHE A 383 -11.75 13.90 -3.10
CA PHE A 383 -11.40 13.21 -1.87
C PHE A 383 -11.96 13.92 -0.62
N HIS A 384 -12.03 15.25 -0.54
CA HIS A 384 -12.75 15.88 0.57
C HIS A 384 -14.23 15.50 0.61
N SER A 385 -14.84 15.19 -0.54
CA SER A 385 -16.25 14.79 -0.60
C SER A 385 -16.49 13.37 -0.07
N ILE A 386 -15.52 12.45 -0.25
CA ILE A 386 -15.61 11.05 0.16
C ILE A 386 -15.14 10.86 1.62
N PHE A 387 -14.17 11.65 2.09
CA PHE A 387 -13.57 11.52 3.42
C PHE A 387 -14.07 12.57 4.43
N GLY A 388 -14.79 13.60 3.98
CA GLY A 388 -15.30 14.71 4.79
C GLY A 388 -16.65 14.47 5.45
N LYS A 389 -16.87 13.31 6.07
CA LYS A 389 -17.88 13.17 7.14
C LYS A 389 -17.36 12.23 8.23
N LYS A 390 -16.68 12.82 9.21
CA LYS A 390 -16.75 12.33 10.60
C LYS A 390 -17.59 13.33 11.39
N ASP A 391 -18.64 12.82 12.00
CA ASP A 391 -19.51 13.57 12.90
C ASP A 391 -18.71 14.18 14.07
N SER A 392 -19.04 15.44 14.30
CA SER A 392 -18.98 16.20 15.55
C SER A 392 -17.96 15.80 16.63
N THR A 393 -16.89 16.59 16.74
CA THR A 393 -16.42 17.07 18.05
C THR A 393 -16.27 18.58 18.00
N LYS A 394 -17.01 19.25 18.90
CA LYS A 394 -17.05 20.70 19.12
C LYS A 394 -15.65 21.30 19.14
N SER A 395 -15.44 22.34 18.33
CA SER A 395 -14.39 23.34 18.52
C SER A 395 -15.00 24.72 18.28
N GLU A 396 -14.71 25.62 19.20
CA GLU A 396 -15.37 26.89 19.46
C GLU A 396 -15.23 27.89 18.31
N LYS A 397 -16.33 28.60 18.02
CA LYS A 397 -16.34 29.77 17.15
C LYS A 397 -15.53 30.91 17.79
N LYS A 398 -14.42 31.32 17.17
CA LYS A 398 -13.91 32.69 17.31
C LYS A 398 -14.54 33.60 16.24
N PRO A 399 -15.00 34.81 16.60
CA PRO A 399 -15.64 35.72 15.65
C PRO A 399 -14.61 36.44 14.76
N PRO A 400 -15.02 36.99 13.60
CA PRO A 400 -14.10 37.52 12.60
C PRO A 400 -13.56 38.90 12.98
N VAL A 401 -12.26 39.11 12.74
CA VAL A 401 -11.59 40.40 12.91
C VAL A 401 -11.73 41.21 11.63
N GLY A 402 -12.47 42.33 11.73
CA GLY A 402 -12.47 43.41 10.74
C GLY A 402 -11.22 44.28 10.86
N LYS A 403 -10.73 44.77 9.72
CA LYS A 403 -9.68 45.78 9.64
C LYS A 403 -10.23 47.14 10.08
N ASP A 404 -9.52 47.86 10.93
CA ASP A 404 -9.34 49.30 10.75
C ASP A 404 -8.11 49.87 11.47
N LYS A 405 -7.64 51.00 10.93
CA LYS A 405 -6.38 51.69 11.16
C LYS A 405 -6.36 52.62 12.39
N LYS A 406 -5.14 52.80 12.90
CA LYS A 406 -4.50 54.02 13.47
C LYS A 406 -4.68 54.40 14.96
N ASN A 407 -3.49 54.63 15.54
CA ASN A 407 -3.06 55.65 16.51
C ASN A 407 -3.24 55.46 18.03
N ASN A 408 -2.09 55.15 18.63
CA ASN A 408 -1.36 55.89 19.67
C ASN A 408 -1.81 55.89 21.14
N SER A 409 -0.75 55.85 21.98
CA SER A 409 -0.63 56.16 23.43
C SER A 409 -1.33 55.28 24.48
N GLY A 410 -0.49 54.54 25.23
CA GLY A 410 -0.25 54.86 26.64
C GLY A 410 -0.98 54.07 27.72
N VAL A 411 -0.16 53.48 28.61
CA VAL A 411 -0.35 53.22 30.06
C VAL A 411 -0.75 51.79 30.50
N GLU A 412 0.14 51.22 31.31
CA GLU A 412 0.01 50.05 32.20
C GLU A 412 -1.06 50.23 33.27
N ILE A 413 -1.60 49.12 33.81
CA ILE A 413 -1.67 48.84 35.27
C ILE A 413 -2.04 47.36 35.45
N GLU A 414 -1.25 46.68 36.28
CA GLU A 414 -1.50 45.36 36.86
C GLU A 414 -2.60 45.41 37.94
N TRP A 415 -3.35 44.32 38.06
CA TRP A 415 -3.77 43.73 39.34
C TRP A 415 -3.70 42.21 39.23
#